data_AF-A0A960H3P1-F1
#
_entry.id   AF-A0A960H3P1-F1
#
_cell.length_a   1.000
_cell.length_b   1.000
_cell.length_c   1.000
_cell.angle_alpha   90.00
_cell.angle_beta   90.00
_cell.angle_gamma   90.00
#
_symmetry.space_group_name_H-M   'P 1'
#
loop_
_entity.id
_entity.type
_entity.pdbx_description
1 polymer ?
#
loop_
_entity_poly.entity_id
_entity_poly.type
_entity_poly.pdbx_seq_one_letter_code
_entity_poly.pdbx_strand_id
1 'polypeptide(L)'
;TPHGPRWVAETLADAVGMRITAERAPHEREGHDRFTATPIIAEEQALYELIGGRDQRAALPAETVETVVEAAGLSADQGAAIGAIATSPWLIQALSAPAGAGKTTSLRALREAAHRGGKRRVMVAAPTGKAADVALAEGAGDVGGTIAGALKALREQRLQLDPETLLVIDEAGMAGTAALRELLAAASSAGTKTVLVGDGRQLSPVKARGGMFTGLCADLPWAQHLSQVWRMHDAGERAASLGIRDGDSGVLADAVRWYRDHDRLHLGDPVAMAQDAFDAWMSDHNREDGGDSLLIADRWEIADALNERIHRHLVAEDAETVTGARRHRIGAGDVVISRRNDPTIEVT
;
A
#
# COMPACT_ATOMS: atom_id res chain seq x y z
N THR A 1 -1.55 37.92 -21.24
CA THR A 1 -0.08 38.06 -21.08
C THR A 1 0.58 37.75 -22.41
N PRO A 2 1.77 38.30 -22.72
CA PRO A 2 2.36 38.25 -24.08
C PRO A 2 2.78 36.85 -24.54
N HIS A 3 2.64 35.86 -23.67
CA HIS A 3 3.07 34.49 -23.90
C HIS A 3 1.93 33.53 -23.56
N GLY A 4 1.67 32.59 -24.46
CA GLY A 4 0.64 31.57 -24.29
C GLY A 4 1.00 30.56 -23.19
N PRO A 5 0.03 29.72 -22.75
CA PRO A 5 0.22 28.76 -21.65
C PRO A 5 1.42 27.82 -21.84
N ARG A 6 1.68 27.43 -23.09
CA ARG A 6 2.81 26.57 -23.46
C ARG A 6 4.16 27.22 -23.18
N TRP A 7 4.36 28.48 -23.57
CA TRP A 7 5.61 29.20 -23.34
C TRP A 7 5.89 29.37 -21.84
N VAL A 8 4.84 29.64 -21.05
CA VAL A 8 4.97 29.73 -19.59
C VAL A 8 5.36 28.37 -19.00
N ALA A 9 4.76 27.28 -19.46
CA ALA A 9 5.10 25.94 -19.02
C ALA A 9 6.53 25.54 -19.41
N GLU A 10 6.95 25.82 -20.64
CA GLU A 10 8.32 25.56 -21.13
C GLU A 10 9.36 26.38 -20.35
N THR A 11 9.10 27.68 -20.14
CA THR A 11 9.99 28.56 -19.37
C THR A 11 10.12 28.12 -17.91
N LEU A 12 9.02 27.69 -17.28
CA LEU A 12 9.05 27.15 -15.92
C LEU A 12 9.79 25.80 -15.89
N ALA A 13 9.56 24.93 -16.87
CA ALA A 13 10.24 23.64 -16.98
C ALA A 13 11.75 23.81 -17.15
N ASP A 14 12.21 24.77 -17.97
CA ASP A 14 13.64 25.07 -18.12
C ASP A 14 14.24 25.71 -16.86
N ALA A 15 13.45 26.46 -16.09
CA ALA A 15 13.92 27.10 -14.87
C ALA A 15 14.08 26.14 -13.68
N VAL A 16 13.26 25.08 -13.59
CA VAL A 16 13.29 24.13 -12.46
C VAL A 16 13.75 22.73 -12.84
N GLY A 17 13.77 22.40 -14.14
CA GLY A 17 14.09 21.09 -14.68
C GLY A 17 15.58 20.79 -14.63
N MET A 18 15.93 19.64 -14.06
CA MET A 18 17.28 19.10 -14.03
C MET A 18 17.29 17.76 -14.76
N ARG A 19 18.14 17.63 -15.78
CA ARG A 19 18.36 16.35 -16.46
C ARG A 19 19.12 15.41 -15.53
N ILE A 20 18.58 14.21 -15.32
CA ILE A 20 19.18 13.18 -14.45
C ILE A 20 19.79 12.01 -15.23
N THR A 21 19.63 11.99 -16.55
CA THR A 21 20.27 11.03 -17.45
C THR A 21 21.35 11.70 -18.29
N ALA A 22 22.24 10.89 -18.86
CA ALA A 22 23.16 11.36 -19.88
C ALA A 22 22.39 11.91 -21.09
N GLU A 23 23.09 12.58 -22.00
CA GLU A 23 22.50 12.98 -23.26
C GLU A 23 22.21 11.75 -24.13
N ARG A 24 21.01 11.72 -24.71
CA ARG A 24 20.54 10.59 -25.51
C ARG A 24 21.48 10.23 -26.66
N ALA A 25 21.93 8.98 -26.68
CA ALA A 25 22.62 8.36 -27.78
C ALA A 25 21.63 7.90 -28.89
N PRO A 26 22.09 7.76 -30.15
CA PRO A 26 21.19 7.47 -31.28
C PRO A 26 20.39 6.17 -31.18
N HIS A 27 20.86 5.20 -30.38
CA HIS A 27 20.24 3.89 -30.21
C HIS A 27 19.24 3.84 -29.05
N GLU A 28 19.19 4.87 -28.22
CA GLU A 28 18.31 4.93 -27.05
C GLU A 28 16.91 5.40 -27.45
N ARG A 29 15.86 4.80 -26.87
CA ARG A 29 14.47 5.04 -27.26
C ARG A 29 13.85 6.22 -26.51
N GLU A 30 12.61 6.59 -26.85
CA GLU A 30 11.80 7.52 -26.06
C GLU A 30 11.77 7.10 -24.58
N GLY A 31 11.88 8.07 -23.67
CA GLY A 31 12.01 7.84 -22.23
C GLY A 31 13.45 7.74 -21.71
N HIS A 32 14.46 7.85 -22.58
CA HIS A 32 15.86 7.98 -22.17
C HIS A 32 16.12 9.27 -21.40
N ASP A 33 15.71 10.41 -21.95
CA ASP A 33 15.91 11.70 -21.29
C ASP A 33 14.93 11.83 -20.12
N ARG A 34 15.48 11.75 -18.91
CA ARG A 34 14.72 11.93 -17.68
C ARG A 34 15.10 13.26 -17.06
N PHE A 35 14.07 13.99 -16.65
CA PHE A 35 14.18 15.24 -15.94
C PHE A 35 13.50 15.12 -14.58
N THR A 36 14.06 15.78 -13.58
CA THR A 36 13.43 16.01 -12.28
C THR A 36 13.35 17.50 -12.01
N ALA A 37 12.72 17.91 -10.92
CA ALA A 37 12.71 19.29 -10.48
C ALA A 37 13.61 19.46 -9.25
N THR A 38 14.33 20.57 -9.12
CA THR A 38 15.18 20.84 -7.93
C THR A 38 14.44 20.64 -6.59
N PRO A 39 13.17 21.07 -6.42
CA PRO A 39 12.41 20.80 -5.19
C PRO A 39 12.18 19.31 -4.91
N ILE A 40 12.12 18.46 -5.94
CA ILE A 40 11.94 17.01 -5.81
C ILE A 40 13.21 16.38 -5.24
N ILE A 41 14.37 16.76 -5.78
CA ILE A 41 15.68 16.30 -5.26
C ILE A 41 15.85 16.71 -3.81
N ALA A 42 15.57 17.98 -3.49
CA ALA A 42 15.69 18.49 -2.12
C ALA A 42 14.77 17.73 -1.14
N GLU A 43 13.56 17.38 -1.58
CA GLU A 43 12.61 16.60 -0.78
C GLU A 43 13.10 15.16 -0.53
N GLU A 44 13.63 14.50 -1.55
CA GLU A 44 14.19 13.14 -1.43
C GLU A 44 15.45 13.15 -0.56
N GLN A 45 16.37 14.08 -0.81
CA GLN A 45 17.60 14.23 -0.02
C GLN A 45 17.29 14.48 1.46
N ALA A 46 16.32 15.35 1.77
CA ALA A 46 15.90 15.59 3.15
C ALA A 46 15.38 14.32 3.84
N LEU A 47 14.81 13.36 3.09
CA LEU A 47 14.40 12.08 3.64
C LEU A 47 15.59 11.14 3.86
N TYR A 48 16.55 11.11 2.94
CA TYR A 48 17.81 10.35 3.13
C TYR A 48 18.65 10.86 4.29
N GLU A 49 18.60 12.16 4.60
CA GLU A 49 19.25 12.72 5.79
C GLU A 49 18.65 12.17 7.09
N LEU A 50 17.36 11.82 7.11
CA LEU A 50 16.68 11.25 8.29
C LEU A 50 17.01 9.77 8.53
N ILE A 51 17.35 9.03 7.47
CA ILE A 51 17.66 7.59 7.53
C ILE A 51 18.82 7.29 8.47
N GLY A 52 19.76 8.23 8.59
CA GLY A 52 20.93 8.12 9.47
C GLY A 52 20.60 8.09 10.97
N GLY A 53 19.36 8.40 11.36
CA GLY A 53 18.94 8.49 12.76
C GLY A 53 19.04 7.17 13.50
N ARG A 54 19.76 7.17 14.64
CA ARG A 54 19.88 6.02 15.54
C ARG A 54 19.55 6.43 16.98
N ASP A 55 18.94 5.51 17.72
CA ASP A 55 18.75 5.62 19.16
C ASP A 55 18.83 4.21 19.77
N GLN A 56 19.64 4.03 20.82
CA GLN A 56 19.75 2.73 21.49
C GLN A 56 18.43 2.32 22.15
N ARG A 57 17.59 3.28 22.55
CA ARG A 57 16.24 3.02 23.08
C ARG A 57 15.30 2.47 22.02
N ALA A 58 15.64 2.59 20.73
CA ALA A 58 14.87 2.02 19.63
C ALA A 58 15.08 0.50 19.50
N ALA A 59 16.25 0.00 19.90
CA ALA A 59 16.56 -1.43 19.88
C ALA A 59 15.81 -2.15 21.01
N LEU A 60 15.10 -3.22 20.67
CA LEU A 60 14.46 -4.10 21.65
C LEU A 60 15.46 -5.16 22.16
N PRO A 61 15.32 -5.65 23.40
CA PRO A 61 16.22 -6.68 23.94
C PRO A 61 16.17 -7.96 23.11
N ALA A 62 17.33 -8.46 22.66
CA ALA A 62 17.42 -9.60 21.75
C ALA A 62 16.71 -10.86 22.27
N GLU A 63 16.94 -11.22 23.54
CA GLU A 63 16.30 -12.38 24.19
C GLU A 63 14.76 -12.29 24.18
N THR A 64 14.23 -11.08 24.35
CA THR A 64 12.78 -10.83 24.28
C THR A 64 12.25 -11.04 22.88
N VAL A 65 12.97 -10.55 21.87
CA VAL A 65 12.61 -10.68 20.47
C VAL A 65 12.66 -12.14 20.02
N GLU A 66 13.73 -12.86 20.37
CA GLU A 66 13.90 -14.28 20.07
C GLU A 66 12.74 -15.11 20.63
N THR A 67 12.41 -14.90 21.91
CA THR A 67 11.29 -15.60 22.58
C THR A 67 9.96 -15.36 21.85
N VAL A 68 9.69 -14.13 21.40
CA VAL A 68 8.45 -13.81 20.68
C VAL A 68 8.44 -14.42 19.29
N VAL A 69 9.56 -14.35 18.56
CA VAL A 69 9.69 -14.92 17.21
C VAL A 69 9.47 -16.43 17.23
N GLU A 70 10.08 -17.14 18.19
CA GLU A 70 9.90 -18.59 18.36
C GLU A 70 8.46 -18.98 18.69
N ALA A 71 7.77 -18.18 19.50
CA ALA A 71 6.38 -18.44 19.90
C ALA A 71 5.35 -18.06 18.83
N ALA A 72 5.70 -17.18 17.89
CA ALA A 72 4.75 -16.59 16.94
C ALA A 72 4.44 -17.46 15.72
N GLY A 73 5.06 -18.64 15.57
CA GLY A 73 4.85 -19.53 14.43
C GLY A 73 5.25 -18.91 13.10
N LEU A 74 6.23 -18.00 13.11
CA LEU A 74 6.74 -17.32 11.93
C LEU A 74 7.56 -18.29 11.07
N SER A 75 7.57 -18.05 9.75
CA SER A 75 8.57 -18.68 8.89
C SER A 75 9.97 -18.17 9.23
N ALA A 76 11.01 -18.90 8.80
CA ALA A 76 12.40 -18.48 9.03
C ALA A 76 12.69 -17.07 8.47
N ASP A 77 12.15 -16.75 7.29
CA ASP A 77 12.28 -15.43 6.63
C ASP A 77 11.60 -14.33 7.46
N GLN A 78 10.36 -14.59 7.90
CA GLN A 78 9.62 -13.65 8.75
C GLN A 78 10.29 -13.42 10.10
N GLY A 79 10.77 -14.48 10.75
CA GLY A 79 11.47 -14.41 12.02
C GLY A 79 12.78 -13.63 11.92
N ALA A 80 13.57 -13.88 10.88
CA ALA A 80 14.80 -13.13 10.62
C ALA A 80 14.53 -11.64 10.37
N ALA A 81 13.53 -11.32 9.53
CA ALA A 81 13.14 -9.94 9.23
C ALA A 81 12.67 -9.19 10.47
N ILE A 82 11.78 -9.79 11.28
CA ILE A 82 11.29 -9.18 12.52
C ILE A 82 12.41 -9.06 13.55
N GLY A 83 13.26 -10.08 13.68
CA GLY A 83 14.44 -10.04 14.54
C GLY A 83 15.37 -8.87 14.24
N ALA A 84 15.73 -8.71 12.96
CA ALA A 84 16.57 -7.62 12.47
C ALA A 84 15.93 -6.25 12.70
N ILE A 85 14.65 -6.09 12.36
CA ILE A 85 13.90 -4.83 12.57
C ILE A 85 13.83 -4.48 14.05
N ALA A 86 13.45 -5.43 14.90
CA ALA A 86 13.19 -5.22 16.31
C ALA A 86 14.47 -4.83 17.09
N THR A 87 15.57 -5.54 16.84
CA THR A 87 16.85 -5.35 17.56
C THR A 87 17.70 -4.21 16.99
N SER A 88 17.38 -3.70 15.79
CA SER A 88 18.13 -2.62 15.18
C SER A 88 18.00 -1.27 15.93
N PRO A 89 19.09 -0.50 16.08
CA PRO A 89 19.05 0.84 16.68
C PRO A 89 18.62 1.93 15.70
N TRP A 90 18.45 1.64 14.41
CA TRP A 90 18.02 2.64 13.42
C TRP A 90 16.55 2.98 13.60
N LEU A 91 16.25 4.28 13.61
CA LEU A 91 14.90 4.80 13.82
C LEU A 91 13.98 4.51 12.63
N ILE A 92 14.50 4.43 11.42
CA ILE A 92 13.72 4.16 10.22
C ILE A 92 14.06 2.75 9.72
N GLN A 93 13.05 1.89 9.71
CA GLN A 93 13.11 0.52 9.19
C GLN A 93 12.18 0.38 8.00
N ALA A 94 12.53 -0.46 7.03
CA ALA A 94 11.66 -0.79 5.91
C ALA A 94 11.50 -2.30 5.80
N LEU A 95 10.26 -2.76 5.63
CA LEU A 95 9.90 -4.14 5.39
C LEU A 95 9.10 -4.22 4.09
N SER A 96 9.75 -4.70 3.03
CA SER A 96 9.08 -5.02 1.77
C SER A 96 8.41 -6.38 1.90
N ALA A 97 7.08 -6.40 1.86
CA ALA A 97 6.29 -7.61 2.00
C ALA A 97 5.30 -7.71 0.83
N PRO A 98 5.49 -8.66 -0.10
CA PRO A 98 4.53 -8.94 -1.15
C PRO A 98 3.15 -9.25 -0.59
N ALA A 99 2.10 -9.03 -1.39
CA ALA A 99 0.75 -9.44 -1.03
C ALA A 99 0.73 -10.93 -0.65
N GLY A 100 0.20 -11.23 0.54
CA GLY A 100 0.14 -12.59 1.06
C GLY A 100 1.43 -13.12 1.69
N ALA A 101 2.47 -12.31 1.87
CA ALA A 101 3.74 -12.76 2.49
C ALA A 101 3.71 -12.90 4.03
N GLY A 102 2.53 -12.78 4.64
CA GLY A 102 2.34 -12.90 6.09
C GLY A 102 2.68 -11.63 6.88
N LYS A 103 2.56 -10.45 6.23
CA LYS A 103 2.68 -9.11 6.84
C LYS A 103 1.97 -9.02 8.19
N THR A 104 0.71 -9.47 8.24
CA THR A 104 -0.13 -9.49 9.44
C THR A 104 0.52 -10.24 10.59
N THR A 105 0.99 -11.47 10.36
CA THR A 105 1.62 -12.31 11.38
C THR A 105 2.94 -11.68 11.85
N SER A 106 3.74 -11.15 10.93
CA SER A 106 4.98 -10.43 11.24
C SER A 106 4.74 -9.17 12.08
N LEU A 107 3.72 -8.37 11.75
CA LEU A 107 3.36 -7.16 12.50
C LEU A 107 2.81 -7.47 13.90
N ARG A 108 2.03 -8.54 14.06
CA ARG A 108 1.59 -9.03 15.39
C ARG A 108 2.78 -9.40 16.26
N ALA A 109 3.73 -10.15 15.71
CA ALA A 109 4.94 -10.54 16.43
C ALA A 109 5.79 -9.30 16.79
N LEU A 110 5.94 -8.35 15.88
CA LEU A 110 6.64 -7.10 16.15
C LEU A 110 5.96 -6.27 17.24
N ARG A 111 4.62 -6.17 17.23
CA ARG A 111 3.85 -5.49 18.28
C ARG A 111 4.05 -6.15 19.63
N GLU A 112 3.97 -7.48 19.70
CA GLU A 112 4.20 -8.23 20.94
C GLU A 112 5.63 -8.03 21.47
N ALA A 113 6.63 -8.13 20.58
CA ALA A 113 8.03 -7.89 20.92
C ALA A 113 8.24 -6.45 21.41
N ALA A 114 7.59 -5.47 20.80
CA ALA A 114 7.65 -4.07 21.20
C ALA A 114 7.14 -3.87 22.63
N HIS A 115 5.97 -4.42 22.97
CA HIS A 115 5.44 -4.32 24.34
C HIS A 115 6.32 -5.01 25.37
N ARG A 116 6.74 -6.25 25.10
CA ARG A 116 7.64 -6.99 26.02
C ARG A 116 9.00 -6.30 26.15
N GLY A 117 9.46 -5.65 25.09
CA GLY A 117 10.69 -4.88 25.05
C GLY A 117 10.58 -3.46 25.62
N GLY A 118 9.44 -3.08 26.21
CA GLY A 118 9.27 -1.83 26.95
C GLY A 118 8.64 -0.68 26.17
N LYS A 119 8.12 -0.90 24.95
CA LYS A 119 7.30 0.11 24.26
C LYS A 119 5.92 0.17 24.91
N ARG A 120 5.50 1.39 25.28
CA ARG A 120 4.17 1.64 25.86
C ARG A 120 3.06 1.55 24.83
N ARG A 121 3.37 1.83 23.56
CA ARG A 121 2.37 1.96 22.52
C ARG A 121 2.94 1.57 21.16
N VAL A 122 2.13 0.87 20.38
CA VAL A 122 2.32 0.65 18.95
C VAL A 122 1.23 1.38 18.19
N MET A 123 1.61 2.37 17.38
CA MET A 123 0.71 3.17 16.57
C MET A 123 0.78 2.74 15.11
N VAL A 124 -0.37 2.59 14.45
CA VAL A 124 -0.45 2.34 13.00
C VAL A 124 -0.87 3.61 12.26
N ALA A 125 -0.19 3.91 11.15
CA ALA A 125 -0.60 4.93 10.20
C ALA A 125 -0.66 4.32 8.79
N ALA A 126 -1.75 4.54 8.06
CA ALA A 126 -1.89 4.06 6.68
C ALA A 126 -2.39 5.16 5.72
N PRO A 127 -2.23 5.05 4.40
CA PRO A 127 -2.75 6.02 3.45
C PRO A 127 -4.28 6.16 3.46
N THR A 128 -5.00 5.07 3.75
CA THR A 128 -6.48 5.04 3.79
C THR A 128 -6.99 4.60 5.16
N GLY A 129 -8.21 5.03 5.50
CA GLY A 129 -8.85 4.64 6.77
C GLY A 129 -9.04 3.13 6.85
N LYS A 130 -9.58 2.53 5.78
CA LYS A 130 -9.78 1.09 5.68
C LYS A 130 -8.50 0.27 5.91
N ALA A 131 -7.36 0.70 5.35
CA ALA A 131 -6.08 0.02 5.58
C ALA A 131 -5.65 0.10 7.06
N ALA A 132 -5.82 1.26 7.71
CA ALA A 132 -5.55 1.40 9.13
C ALA A 132 -6.49 0.53 9.99
N ASP A 133 -7.79 0.52 9.67
CA ASP A 133 -8.79 -0.28 10.39
C ASP A 133 -8.50 -1.78 10.28
N VAL A 134 -8.15 -2.25 9.07
CA VAL A 134 -7.75 -3.64 8.84
C VAL A 134 -6.50 -3.97 9.64
N ALA A 135 -5.46 -3.14 9.58
CA ALA A 135 -4.22 -3.36 10.33
C ALA A 135 -4.47 -3.43 11.85
N LEU A 136 -5.37 -2.59 12.39
CA LEU A 136 -5.75 -2.63 13.81
C LEU A 136 -6.57 -3.86 14.17
N ALA A 137 -7.58 -4.21 13.36
CA ALA A 137 -8.38 -5.43 13.54
C ALA A 137 -7.50 -6.68 13.46
N GLU A 138 -6.47 -6.62 12.64
CA GLU A 138 -5.45 -7.63 12.50
C GLU A 138 -4.35 -7.57 13.58
N GLY A 139 -4.42 -6.66 14.56
CA GLY A 139 -3.50 -6.63 15.70
C GLY A 139 -2.09 -6.13 15.38
N ALA A 140 -1.92 -5.31 14.32
CA ALA A 140 -0.64 -4.68 13.99
C ALA A 140 -0.28 -3.49 14.91
N GLY A 141 -1.24 -2.94 15.64
CA GLY A 141 -1.03 -1.87 16.62
C GLY A 141 -2.19 -1.71 17.60
N ASP A 142 -2.01 -0.82 18.57
CA ASP A 142 -3.00 -0.55 19.62
C ASP A 142 -4.03 0.50 19.18
N VAL A 143 -3.55 1.45 18.38
CA VAL A 143 -4.31 2.59 17.90
C VAL A 143 -3.76 3.02 16.56
N GLY A 144 -4.59 3.63 15.73
CA GLY A 144 -4.15 4.04 14.41
C GLY A 144 -5.15 4.86 13.65
N GLY A 145 -4.76 5.22 12.44
CA GLY A 145 -5.60 6.00 11.54
C GLY A 145 -4.85 6.34 10.26
N THR A 146 -5.33 7.34 9.54
CA THR A 146 -4.66 7.77 8.31
C THR A 146 -3.38 8.55 8.60
N ILE A 147 -2.38 8.47 7.70
CA ILE A 147 -1.18 9.32 7.74
C ILE A 147 -1.58 10.79 7.79
N ALA A 148 -2.57 11.20 6.99
CA ALA A 148 -3.09 12.57 7.00
C ALA A 148 -3.70 12.96 8.36
N GLY A 149 -4.43 12.05 9.00
CA GLY A 149 -4.98 12.24 10.34
C GLY A 149 -3.90 12.37 11.41
N ALA A 150 -2.86 11.53 11.35
CA ALA A 150 -1.71 11.59 12.25
C ALA A 150 -0.95 12.92 12.11
N LEU A 151 -0.65 13.35 10.87
CA LEU A 151 -0.02 14.64 10.59
C LEU A 151 -0.87 15.82 11.08
N LYS A 152 -2.19 15.78 10.86
CA LYS A 152 -3.10 16.79 11.40
C LYS A 152 -3.02 16.85 12.94
N ALA A 153 -3.03 15.70 13.61
CA ALA A 153 -2.93 15.63 15.05
C ALA A 153 -1.57 16.12 15.59
N LEU A 154 -0.47 15.86 14.88
CA LEU A 154 0.87 16.39 15.21
C LEU A 154 0.89 17.92 15.12
N ARG A 155 0.39 18.48 14.01
CA ARG A 155 0.33 19.94 13.79
C ARG A 155 -0.53 20.66 14.81
N GLU A 156 -1.62 20.03 15.24
CA GLU A 156 -2.52 20.53 16.29
C GLU A 156 -2.06 20.15 17.71
N GLN A 157 -0.88 19.54 17.87
CA GLN A 157 -0.32 19.12 19.16
C GLN A 157 -1.20 18.15 19.97
N ARG A 158 -2.12 17.46 19.29
CA ARG A 158 -3.01 16.43 19.86
C ARG A 158 -2.39 15.04 19.83
N LEU A 159 -1.31 14.85 19.08
CA LEU A 159 -0.50 13.64 19.05
C LEU A 159 0.92 14.00 19.47
N GLN A 160 1.47 13.24 20.41
CA GLN A 160 2.88 13.27 20.76
C GLN A 160 3.50 11.92 20.40
N LEU A 161 4.67 11.99 19.79
CA LEU A 161 5.54 10.85 19.52
C LEU A 161 6.69 10.90 20.53
N ASP A 162 7.17 9.73 20.93
CA ASP A 162 8.24 9.59 21.92
C ASP A 162 9.04 8.29 21.69
N PRO A 163 10.16 8.08 22.40
CA PRO A 163 10.95 6.86 22.28
C PRO A 163 10.24 5.60 22.79
N GLU A 164 9.17 5.73 23.58
CA GLU A 164 8.36 4.62 24.11
C GLU A 164 7.27 4.17 23.11
N THR A 165 7.19 4.83 21.95
CA THR A 165 6.27 4.52 20.86
C THR A 165 6.99 3.78 19.73
N LEU A 166 6.34 2.76 19.17
CA LEU A 166 6.65 2.18 17.87
C LEU A 166 5.61 2.68 16.85
N LEU A 167 6.05 3.31 15.77
CA LEU A 167 5.18 3.71 14.67
C LEU A 167 5.28 2.71 13.52
N VAL A 168 4.17 2.10 13.13
CA VAL A 168 4.07 1.25 11.94
C VAL A 168 3.37 2.05 10.85
N ILE A 169 4.03 2.24 9.72
CA ILE A 169 3.41 2.84 8.54
C ILE A 169 3.04 1.71 7.58
N ASP A 170 1.77 1.30 7.59
CA ASP A 170 1.29 0.23 6.72
C ASP A 170 0.86 0.75 5.35
N GLU A 171 0.94 -0.09 4.32
CA GLU A 171 0.72 0.27 2.91
C GLU A 171 1.59 1.45 2.47
N ALA A 172 2.84 1.49 2.93
CA ALA A 172 3.77 2.60 2.69
C ALA A 172 4.07 2.85 1.20
N GLY A 173 3.93 1.84 0.34
CA GLY A 173 4.04 2.00 -1.12
C GLY A 173 3.00 2.97 -1.71
N MET A 174 1.85 3.12 -1.06
CA MET A 174 0.77 4.03 -1.46
C MET A 174 0.86 5.40 -0.77
N ALA A 175 1.84 5.62 0.11
CA ALA A 175 2.04 6.90 0.77
C ALA A 175 2.72 7.92 -0.17
N GLY A 176 2.21 9.15 -0.20
CA GLY A 176 2.86 10.25 -0.91
C GLY A 176 4.16 10.68 -0.21
N THR A 177 5.21 10.96 -0.98
CA THR A 177 6.56 11.29 -0.46
C THR A 177 6.54 12.43 0.56
N ALA A 178 5.78 13.50 0.31
CA ALA A 178 5.72 14.66 1.20
C ALA A 178 5.16 14.34 2.59
N ALA A 179 4.06 13.58 2.62
CA ALA A 179 3.41 13.17 3.87
C ALA A 179 4.30 12.20 4.65
N LEU A 180 4.95 11.27 3.93
CA LEU A 180 5.89 10.33 4.52
C LEU A 180 7.09 11.04 5.14
N ARG A 181 7.69 12.00 4.41
CA ARG A 181 8.81 12.83 4.91
C ARG A 181 8.45 13.56 6.18
N GLU A 182 7.30 14.23 6.23
CA GLU A 182 6.89 14.99 7.40
C GLU A 182 6.67 14.09 8.63
N LEU A 183 6.03 12.92 8.44
CA LEU A 183 5.78 11.99 9.53
C LEU A 183 7.08 11.36 10.04
N LEU A 184 7.98 10.95 9.14
CA LEU A 184 9.28 10.41 9.50
C LEU A 184 10.16 11.45 10.20
N ALA A 185 10.14 12.71 9.75
CA ALA A 185 10.88 13.78 10.40
C ALA A 185 10.39 14.00 11.84
N ALA A 186 9.07 14.02 12.05
CA ALA A 186 8.48 14.15 13.39
C ALA A 186 8.83 12.96 14.29
N ALA A 187 8.73 11.73 13.77
CA ALA A 187 9.05 10.51 14.51
C ALA A 187 10.55 10.44 14.88
N SER A 188 11.45 10.67 13.92
CA SER A 188 12.90 10.67 14.15
C SER A 188 13.32 11.75 15.14
N SER A 189 12.75 12.96 15.06
CA SER A 189 13.04 14.04 16.03
C SER A 189 12.60 13.69 17.45
N ALA A 190 11.56 12.88 17.60
CA ALA A 190 11.07 12.39 18.88
C ALA A 190 11.81 11.13 19.39
N GLY A 191 12.74 10.57 18.61
CA GLY A 191 13.38 9.28 18.93
C GLY A 191 12.45 8.08 18.78
N THR A 192 11.32 8.24 18.08
CA THR A 192 10.34 7.18 17.83
C THR A 192 10.82 6.25 16.72
N LYS A 193 10.86 4.95 17.02
CA LYS A 193 11.15 3.93 16.00
C LYS A 193 9.98 3.82 15.05
N THR A 194 10.27 3.86 13.75
CA THR A 194 9.29 3.77 12.67
C THR A 194 9.61 2.61 11.75
N VAL A 195 8.61 1.80 11.44
CA VAL A 195 8.70 0.67 10.52
C VAL A 195 7.73 0.90 9.36
N LEU A 196 8.27 1.14 8.18
CA LEU A 196 7.49 1.22 6.95
C LEU A 196 7.25 -0.19 6.42
N VAL A 197 6.01 -0.52 6.11
CA VAL A 197 5.62 -1.83 5.62
C VAL A 197 4.72 -1.69 4.40
N GLY A 198 4.96 -2.51 3.39
CA GLY A 198 4.13 -2.55 2.19
C GLY A 198 4.79 -3.31 1.06
N ASP A 199 4.17 -3.26 -0.11
CA ASP A 199 4.71 -3.83 -1.33
C ASP A 199 5.12 -2.71 -2.30
N GLY A 200 6.43 -2.57 -2.54
CA GLY A 200 6.98 -1.56 -3.45
C GLY A 200 6.65 -1.80 -4.93
N ARG A 201 6.05 -2.95 -5.28
CA ARG A 201 5.54 -3.31 -6.61
C ARG A 201 4.03 -3.14 -6.74
N GLN A 202 3.31 -2.84 -5.65
CA GLN A 202 1.88 -2.55 -5.69
C GLN A 202 1.62 -1.11 -6.18
N LEU A 203 0.37 -0.79 -6.51
CA LEU A 203 -0.04 0.48 -7.10
C LEU A 203 0.59 1.69 -6.38
N SER A 204 1.29 2.53 -7.16
CA SER A 204 1.81 3.81 -6.70
C SER A 204 0.67 4.76 -6.28
N PRO A 205 0.96 5.76 -5.42
CA PRO A 205 -0.03 6.75 -5.01
C PRO A 205 -0.65 7.46 -6.23
N VAL A 206 -1.98 7.53 -6.26
CA VAL A 206 -2.72 8.11 -7.40
C VAL A 206 -2.63 9.64 -7.45
N LYS A 207 -2.53 10.30 -6.28
CA LYS A 207 -2.65 11.77 -6.15
C LYS A 207 -1.37 12.47 -5.72
N ALA A 208 -0.27 11.75 -5.52
CA ALA A 208 0.98 12.28 -5.02
C ALA A 208 2.17 11.57 -5.67
N ARG A 209 3.35 12.21 -5.64
CA ARG A 209 4.60 11.51 -5.98
C ARG A 209 4.79 10.36 -4.98
N GLY A 210 5.00 9.16 -5.51
CA GLY A 210 5.29 7.96 -4.74
C GLY A 210 6.67 7.40 -5.04
N GLY A 211 6.88 6.14 -4.68
CA GLY A 211 8.14 5.43 -4.93
C GLY A 211 9.20 5.61 -3.83
N MET A 212 9.01 6.52 -2.89
CA MET A 212 9.95 6.70 -1.77
C MET A 212 10.12 5.42 -0.95
N PHE A 213 9.03 4.72 -0.63
CA PHE A 213 9.11 3.44 0.07
C PHE A 213 9.94 2.41 -0.72
N THR A 214 9.71 2.30 -2.03
CA THR A 214 10.48 1.41 -2.90
C THR A 214 11.97 1.78 -2.92
N GLY A 215 12.29 3.08 -2.98
CA GLY A 215 13.67 3.58 -2.87
C GLY A 215 14.31 3.23 -1.52
N LEU A 216 13.60 3.44 -0.41
CA LEU A 216 14.07 3.05 0.92
C LEU A 216 14.33 1.54 1.02
N CYS A 217 13.44 0.71 0.48
CA CYS A 217 13.67 -0.74 0.45
C CYS A 217 14.90 -1.13 -0.37
N ALA A 218 15.24 -0.39 -1.43
CA ALA A 218 16.39 -0.67 -2.28
C ALA A 218 17.72 -0.15 -1.68
N ASP A 219 17.67 1.02 -1.04
CA ASP A 219 18.87 1.77 -0.68
C ASP A 219 19.30 1.57 0.79
N LEU A 220 18.38 1.18 1.67
CA LEU A 220 18.71 0.92 3.07
C LEU A 220 19.43 -0.43 3.21
N PRO A 221 20.69 -0.47 3.69
CA PRO A 221 21.40 -1.74 3.88
C PRO A 221 20.75 -2.68 4.90
N TRP A 222 19.84 -2.16 5.73
CA TRP A 222 19.09 -2.90 6.74
C TRP A 222 17.61 -3.11 6.39
N ALA A 223 17.17 -2.71 5.19
CA ALA A 223 15.83 -3.06 4.73
C ALA A 223 15.66 -4.58 4.74
N GLN A 224 14.47 -5.02 5.16
CA GLN A 224 14.11 -6.43 5.18
C GLN A 224 13.10 -6.71 4.06
N HIS A 225 13.16 -7.92 3.51
CA HIS A 225 12.31 -8.34 2.40
C HIS A 225 11.72 -9.71 2.71
N LEU A 226 10.40 -9.83 2.65
CA LEU A 226 9.74 -11.13 2.66
C LEU A 226 9.62 -11.62 1.22
N SER A 227 10.04 -12.85 0.99
CA SER A 227 10.11 -13.43 -0.36
C SER A 227 8.96 -14.38 -0.68
N GLN A 228 8.34 -14.98 0.34
CA GLN A 228 7.37 -16.06 0.15
C GLN A 228 5.93 -15.60 0.33
N VAL A 229 5.06 -15.94 -0.63
CA VAL A 229 3.61 -15.73 -0.56
C VAL A 229 2.94 -16.96 0.08
N TRP A 230 2.29 -16.77 1.22
CA TRP A 230 1.62 -17.82 2.00
C TRP A 230 0.11 -17.89 1.78
N ARG A 231 -0.50 -16.82 1.25
CA ARG A 231 -1.97 -16.73 1.05
C ARG A 231 -2.51 -17.72 0.01
N MET A 232 -1.72 -18.06 -1.00
CA MET A 232 -2.10 -19.05 -2.02
C MET A 232 -1.75 -20.45 -1.51
N HIS A 233 -2.63 -21.43 -1.67
CA HIS A 233 -2.35 -22.81 -1.25
C HIS A 233 -1.49 -23.56 -2.28
N ASP A 234 -1.72 -23.30 -3.57
CA ASP A 234 -0.98 -23.93 -4.65
C ASP A 234 0.38 -23.25 -4.89
N ALA A 235 1.43 -24.07 -5.04
CA ALA A 235 2.79 -23.56 -5.25
C ALA A 235 2.99 -22.95 -6.64
N GLY A 236 2.29 -23.46 -7.66
CA GLY A 236 2.29 -22.90 -9.01
C GLY A 236 1.61 -21.53 -9.06
N GLU A 237 0.48 -21.37 -8.37
CA GLU A 237 -0.24 -20.09 -8.25
C GLU A 237 0.64 -19.03 -7.57
N ARG A 238 1.36 -19.41 -6.50
CA ARG A 238 2.33 -18.51 -5.83
C ARG A 238 3.39 -18.01 -6.81
N ALA A 239 4.00 -18.93 -7.56
CA ALA A 239 5.04 -18.59 -8.52
C ALA A 239 4.50 -17.71 -9.66
N ALA A 240 3.31 -18.04 -10.18
CA ALA A 240 2.65 -17.26 -11.23
C ALA A 240 2.31 -15.84 -10.75
N SER A 241 1.76 -15.69 -9.54
CA SER A 241 1.46 -14.38 -8.97
C SER A 241 2.70 -13.51 -8.78
N LEU A 242 3.82 -14.10 -8.35
CA LEU A 242 5.11 -13.39 -8.26
C LEU A 242 5.63 -13.02 -9.66
N GLY A 243 5.48 -13.90 -10.64
CA GLY A 243 5.85 -13.62 -12.04
C GLY A 243 5.09 -12.43 -12.63
N ILE A 244 3.78 -12.32 -12.36
CA ILE A 244 2.98 -11.14 -12.73
C ILE A 244 3.49 -9.89 -12.02
N ARG A 245 3.78 -10.00 -10.72
CA ARG A 245 4.23 -8.87 -9.89
C ARG A 245 5.57 -8.29 -10.37
N ASP A 246 6.53 -9.15 -10.74
CA ASP A 246 7.86 -8.71 -11.13
C ASP A 246 7.93 -8.25 -12.59
N GLY A 247 7.08 -8.81 -13.46
CA GLY A 247 6.91 -8.38 -14.85
C GLY A 247 8.09 -8.69 -15.77
N ASP A 248 9.03 -9.55 -15.36
CA ASP A 248 10.10 -10.02 -16.23
C ASP A 248 9.50 -10.86 -17.38
N SER A 249 9.79 -10.45 -18.62
CA SER A 249 9.24 -11.01 -19.85
C SER A 249 9.24 -12.54 -19.93
N GLY A 250 10.28 -13.21 -19.43
CA GLY A 250 10.34 -14.68 -19.41
C GLY A 250 9.39 -15.29 -18.38
N VAL A 251 9.45 -14.80 -17.15
CA VAL A 251 8.65 -15.30 -16.02
C VAL A 251 7.18 -14.95 -16.19
N LEU A 252 6.87 -13.79 -16.77
CA LEU A 252 5.51 -13.34 -17.06
C LEU A 252 4.81 -14.27 -18.06
N ALA A 253 5.53 -14.74 -19.09
CA ALA A 253 4.95 -15.67 -20.07
C ALA A 253 4.54 -17.00 -19.41
N ASP A 254 5.37 -17.50 -18.50
CA ASP A 254 5.08 -18.72 -17.74
C ASP A 254 3.94 -18.52 -16.75
N ALA A 255 3.88 -17.37 -16.06
CA ALA A 255 2.78 -17.00 -15.18
C ALA A 255 1.44 -16.92 -15.93
N VAL A 256 1.41 -16.24 -17.08
CA VAL A 256 0.21 -16.15 -17.93
C VAL A 256 -0.22 -17.52 -18.43
N ARG A 257 0.73 -18.40 -18.79
CA ARG A 257 0.44 -19.77 -19.17
C ARG A 257 -0.19 -20.55 -18.01
N TRP A 258 0.33 -20.40 -16.79
CA TRP A 258 -0.23 -21.05 -15.61
C TRP A 258 -1.70 -20.68 -15.40
N TYR A 259 -2.06 -19.39 -15.43
CA TYR A 259 -3.46 -18.96 -15.27
C TYR A 259 -4.37 -19.47 -16.39
N ARG A 260 -3.86 -19.55 -17.63
CA ARG A 260 -4.60 -20.12 -18.75
C ARG A 260 -4.86 -21.61 -18.59
N ASP A 261 -3.82 -22.37 -18.24
CA ASP A 261 -3.90 -23.83 -18.12
C ASP A 261 -4.78 -24.28 -16.92
N HIS A 262 -5.05 -23.38 -15.98
CA HIS A 262 -5.92 -23.59 -14.82
C HIS A 262 -7.30 -22.94 -14.96
N ASP A 263 -7.72 -22.56 -16.17
CA ASP A 263 -9.03 -21.96 -16.45
C ASP A 263 -9.32 -20.69 -15.63
N ARG A 264 -8.28 -19.87 -15.42
CA ARG A 264 -8.35 -18.59 -14.69
C ARG A 264 -8.12 -17.38 -15.60
N LEU A 265 -8.03 -17.61 -16.91
CA LEU A 265 -7.86 -16.56 -17.91
C LEU A 265 -8.82 -16.82 -19.08
N HIS A 266 -9.89 -16.03 -19.13
CA HIS A 266 -10.86 -16.04 -20.22
C HIS A 266 -10.63 -14.84 -21.16
N LEU A 267 -10.72 -15.07 -22.46
CA LEU A 267 -10.49 -14.07 -23.49
C LEU A 267 -11.78 -13.90 -24.31
N GLY A 268 -12.13 -12.66 -24.62
CA GLY A 268 -13.31 -12.35 -25.42
C GLY A 268 -13.33 -10.88 -25.81
N ASP A 269 -14.41 -10.44 -26.45
CA ASP A 269 -14.68 -9.02 -26.55
C ASP A 269 -15.10 -8.45 -25.18
N PRO A 270 -14.96 -7.14 -24.94
CA PRO A 270 -15.24 -6.55 -23.64
C PRO A 270 -16.66 -6.78 -23.12
N VAL A 271 -17.66 -6.94 -24.00
CA VAL A 271 -19.05 -7.16 -23.60
C VAL A 271 -19.24 -8.60 -23.13
N ALA A 272 -18.74 -9.57 -23.89
CA ALA A 272 -18.75 -10.98 -23.49
C ALA A 272 -17.97 -11.19 -22.18
N MET A 273 -16.78 -10.61 -22.05
CA MET A 273 -15.98 -10.72 -20.82
C MET A 273 -16.70 -10.12 -19.60
N ALA A 274 -17.40 -9.00 -19.77
CA ALA A 274 -18.18 -8.39 -18.69
C ALA A 274 -19.41 -9.25 -18.31
N GLN A 275 -20.05 -9.89 -19.28
CA GLN A 275 -21.12 -10.87 -19.05
C GLN A 275 -20.61 -12.07 -18.27
N ASP A 276 -19.52 -12.69 -18.71
CA ASP A 276 -18.94 -13.88 -18.07
C ASP A 276 -18.52 -13.57 -16.63
N ALA A 277 -17.88 -12.41 -16.41
CA ALA A 277 -17.46 -11.98 -15.08
C ALA A 277 -18.65 -11.67 -14.16
N PHE A 278 -19.74 -11.10 -14.69
CA PHE A 278 -20.98 -10.91 -13.94
C PHE A 278 -21.61 -12.26 -13.55
N ASP A 279 -21.71 -13.21 -14.49
CA ASP A 279 -22.35 -14.50 -14.25
C ASP A 279 -21.55 -15.31 -13.20
N ALA A 280 -20.22 -15.28 -13.29
CA ALA A 280 -19.34 -15.88 -12.28
C ALA A 280 -19.53 -15.24 -10.90
N TRP A 281 -19.56 -13.90 -10.84
CA TRP A 281 -19.80 -13.18 -9.58
C TRP A 281 -21.18 -13.50 -8.99
N MET A 282 -22.23 -13.52 -9.81
CA MET A 282 -23.59 -13.88 -9.38
C MET A 282 -23.66 -15.33 -8.86
N SER A 283 -22.96 -16.25 -9.52
CA SER A 283 -22.87 -17.65 -9.06
C SER A 283 -22.25 -17.72 -7.67
N ASP A 284 -21.18 -16.97 -7.41
CA ASP A 284 -20.53 -16.91 -6.10
C ASP A 284 -21.41 -16.21 -5.05
N HIS A 285 -22.06 -15.10 -5.43
CA HIS A 285 -22.95 -14.34 -4.56
C HIS A 285 -24.15 -15.17 -4.08
N ASN A 286 -24.69 -16.03 -4.93
CA ASN A 286 -25.85 -16.87 -4.63
C ASN A 286 -25.51 -18.13 -3.82
N ARG A 287 -24.24 -18.38 -3.48
CA ARG A 287 -23.88 -19.54 -2.67
C ARG A 287 -24.37 -19.35 -1.23
N GLU A 288 -24.86 -20.43 -0.62
CA GLU A 288 -25.37 -20.42 0.76
C GLU A 288 -24.30 -20.07 1.81
N ASP A 289 -23.02 -20.31 1.49
CA ASP A 289 -21.87 -19.94 2.33
C ASP A 289 -21.45 -18.47 2.20
N GLY A 290 -22.06 -17.72 1.26
CA GLY A 290 -21.69 -16.36 0.91
C GLY A 290 -20.31 -16.32 0.27
N GLY A 291 -20.24 -16.43 -1.06
CA GLY A 291 -18.96 -16.33 -1.78
C GLY A 291 -18.31 -14.96 -1.56
N ASP A 292 -17.02 -14.96 -1.19
CA ASP A 292 -16.20 -13.74 -1.09
C ASP A 292 -15.52 -13.46 -2.43
N SER A 293 -16.26 -12.86 -3.36
CA SER A 293 -15.77 -12.51 -4.70
C SER A 293 -15.93 -11.03 -5.00
N LEU A 294 -14.95 -10.48 -5.72
CA LEU A 294 -14.89 -9.07 -6.10
C LEU A 294 -14.84 -8.95 -7.62
N LEU A 295 -15.71 -8.11 -8.18
CA LEU A 295 -15.71 -7.74 -9.58
C LEU A 295 -14.94 -6.42 -9.77
N ILE A 296 -13.89 -6.45 -10.59
CA ILE A 296 -13.03 -5.29 -10.86
C ILE A 296 -13.02 -5.02 -12.38
N ALA A 297 -13.16 -3.75 -12.75
CA ALA A 297 -12.99 -3.28 -14.12
C ALA A 297 -11.90 -2.21 -14.20
N ASP A 298 -11.17 -2.18 -15.32
CA ASP A 298 -10.10 -1.23 -15.62
C ASP A 298 -10.64 0.17 -15.96
N ARG A 299 -11.87 0.24 -16.48
CA ARG A 299 -12.52 1.45 -16.97
C ARG A 299 -13.83 1.71 -16.26
N TRP A 300 -14.09 2.98 -16.03
CA TRP A 300 -15.29 3.46 -15.36
C TRP A 300 -16.57 3.11 -16.11
N GLU A 301 -16.55 3.15 -17.44
CA GLU A 301 -17.71 2.84 -18.28
C GLU A 301 -18.13 1.38 -18.12
N ILE A 302 -17.16 0.47 -18.02
CA ILE A 302 -17.42 -0.96 -17.78
C ILE A 302 -17.89 -1.18 -16.34
N ALA A 303 -17.25 -0.54 -15.36
CA ALA A 303 -17.65 -0.62 -13.96
C ALA A 303 -19.11 -0.13 -13.75
N ASP A 304 -19.49 0.99 -14.38
CA ASP A 304 -20.84 1.54 -14.29
C ASP A 304 -21.87 0.58 -14.91
N ALA A 305 -21.59 0.05 -16.10
CA ALA A 305 -22.49 -0.90 -16.76
C ALA A 305 -22.69 -2.19 -15.94
N LEU A 306 -21.62 -2.68 -15.28
CA LEU A 306 -21.69 -3.82 -14.36
C LEU A 306 -22.50 -3.48 -13.11
N ASN A 307 -22.26 -2.34 -12.48
CA ASN A 307 -23.00 -1.89 -11.29
C ASN A 307 -24.51 -1.73 -11.58
N GLU A 308 -24.87 -1.11 -12.70
CA GLU A 308 -26.28 -0.96 -13.11
C GLU A 308 -26.96 -2.31 -13.36
N ARG A 309 -26.21 -3.28 -13.88
CA ARG A 309 -26.71 -4.63 -14.12
C ARG A 309 -26.88 -5.41 -12.81
N ILE A 310 -25.93 -5.31 -11.88
CA ILE A 310 -26.03 -5.90 -10.53
C ILE A 310 -27.24 -5.31 -9.80
N HIS A 311 -27.38 -3.99 -9.79
CA HIS A 311 -28.53 -3.32 -9.19
C HIS A 311 -29.86 -3.83 -9.75
N ARG A 312 -30.01 -3.92 -11.08
CA ARG A 312 -31.23 -4.45 -11.71
C ARG A 312 -31.55 -5.90 -11.35
N HIS A 313 -30.55 -6.67 -10.92
CA HIS A 313 -30.74 -8.06 -10.52
C HIS A 313 -31.07 -8.20 -9.04
N LEU A 314 -30.43 -7.39 -8.19
CA LEU A 314 -30.59 -7.45 -6.73
C LEU A 314 -31.80 -6.67 -6.22
N VAL A 315 -32.19 -5.59 -6.92
CA VAL A 315 -33.22 -4.67 -6.48
C VAL A 315 -34.46 -4.80 -7.37
N ALA A 316 -35.63 -4.98 -6.75
CA ALA A 316 -36.90 -5.05 -7.44
C ALA A 316 -37.18 -3.75 -8.23
N GLU A 317 -37.82 -3.85 -9.40
CA GLU A 317 -38.03 -2.73 -10.31
C GLU A 317 -38.86 -1.58 -9.69
N ASP A 318 -39.76 -1.92 -8.77
CA ASP A 318 -40.65 -1.03 -8.04
C ASP A 318 -40.10 -0.58 -6.67
N ALA A 319 -38.88 -1.03 -6.30
CA ALA A 319 -38.28 -0.65 -5.04
C ALA A 319 -37.99 0.85 -4.97
N GLU A 320 -38.11 1.42 -3.77
CA GLU A 320 -37.68 2.78 -3.52
C GLU A 320 -36.16 2.90 -3.72
N THR A 321 -35.75 3.86 -4.55
CA THR A 321 -34.34 4.09 -4.85
C THR A 321 -33.95 5.55 -4.64
N VAL A 322 -32.70 5.75 -4.23
CA VAL A 322 -32.07 7.07 -4.16
C VAL A 322 -31.03 7.22 -5.27
N THR A 323 -30.83 8.44 -5.74
CA THR A 323 -29.80 8.71 -6.76
C THR A 323 -28.46 8.96 -6.09
N GLY A 324 -27.50 8.09 -6.35
CA GLY A 324 -26.13 8.20 -5.89
C GLY A 324 -25.20 8.97 -6.83
N ALA A 325 -23.91 8.80 -6.56
CA ALA A 325 -22.85 9.23 -7.44
C ALA A 325 -23.03 8.72 -8.88
N ARG A 326 -22.59 9.52 -9.87
CA ARG A 326 -22.63 9.14 -11.30
C ARG A 326 -24.04 8.81 -11.82
N ARG A 327 -25.09 9.24 -11.11
CA ARG A 327 -26.51 8.97 -11.40
C ARG A 327 -26.94 7.51 -11.23
N HIS A 328 -26.16 6.69 -10.54
CA HIS A 328 -26.59 5.33 -10.19
C HIS A 328 -27.81 5.37 -9.28
N ARG A 329 -28.77 4.49 -9.53
CA ARG A 329 -29.85 4.20 -8.58
C ARG A 329 -29.32 3.26 -7.51
N ILE A 330 -29.69 3.52 -6.26
CA ILE A 330 -29.31 2.73 -5.10
C ILE A 330 -30.60 2.35 -4.38
N GLY A 331 -30.83 1.05 -4.21
CA GLY A 331 -31.96 0.48 -3.47
C GLY A 331 -31.51 -0.40 -2.31
N ALA A 332 -32.46 -0.88 -1.52
CA ALA A 332 -32.19 -1.83 -0.45
C ALA A 332 -31.63 -3.15 -1.03
N GLY A 333 -30.48 -3.59 -0.53
CA GLY A 333 -29.73 -4.75 -1.03
C GLY A 333 -28.46 -4.39 -1.81
N ASP A 334 -28.32 -3.14 -2.27
CA ASP A 334 -27.09 -2.70 -2.92
C ASP A 334 -25.93 -2.54 -1.93
N VAL A 335 -24.75 -2.99 -2.35
CA VAL A 335 -23.48 -2.70 -1.65
C VAL A 335 -22.97 -1.34 -2.12
N VAL A 336 -22.84 -0.39 -1.20
CA VAL A 336 -22.43 0.98 -1.50
C VAL A 336 -21.02 1.26 -0.98
N ILE A 337 -20.16 1.83 -1.83
CA ILE A 337 -18.83 2.30 -1.45
C ILE A 337 -18.83 3.83 -1.37
N SER A 338 -18.47 4.37 -0.20
CA SER A 338 -18.28 5.81 -0.03
C SER A 338 -16.99 6.28 -0.74
N ARG A 339 -17.06 7.43 -1.40
CA ARG A 339 -15.92 8.00 -2.17
C ARG A 339 -15.21 9.14 -1.44
N ARG A 340 -15.77 9.56 -0.30
CA ARG A 340 -15.27 10.63 0.55
C ARG A 340 -15.54 10.25 1.98
N ASN A 341 -14.56 10.51 2.84
CA ASN A 341 -14.74 10.35 4.27
C ASN A 341 -15.45 11.62 4.78
N ASP A 342 -16.65 11.46 5.33
CA ASP A 342 -17.37 12.50 6.04
C ASP A 342 -17.52 12.06 7.50
N PRO A 343 -16.79 12.69 8.45
CA PRO A 343 -16.80 12.29 9.86
C PRO A 343 -18.13 12.59 10.57
N THR A 344 -19.06 13.29 9.92
CA THR A 344 -20.39 13.60 10.49
C THR A 344 -21.42 12.50 10.21
N ILE A 345 -21.10 11.55 9.33
CA ILE A 345 -21.98 10.44 8.97
C ILE A 345 -21.61 9.24 9.83
N GLU A 346 -22.49 8.87 10.76
CA GLU A 346 -22.37 7.61 11.51
C GLU A 346 -22.82 6.44 10.62
N VAL A 347 -21.96 5.42 10.50
CA VAL A 347 -22.27 4.14 9.85
C VAL A 347 -22.38 3.12 10.97
N THR A 348 -23.61 2.68 11.26
CA THR A 348 -23.93 1.65 12.26
C THR A 348 -23.93 0.26 11.67
#